data_AF-A0A536T2X7-F1
#
_entry.id   AF-A0A536T2X7-F1
#
_cell.length_a   1.000
_cell.length_b   1.000
_cell.length_c   1.000
_cell.angle_alpha   90.00
_cell.angle_beta   90.00
_cell.angle_gamma   90.00
#
_symmetry.space_group_name_H-M   'P 1'
#
loop_
_entity.id
_entity.type
_entity.pdbx_description
1 polymer ?
#
loop_
_entity_poly.entity_id
_entity_poly.type
_entity_poly.pdbx_seq_one_letter_code
_entity_poly.pdbx_strand_id
1 'polypeptide(L)'
;RSQGLLQPLVVRPIDRGYELVAGERRWRAAQLAGLDKVPVIVREVPDEAALVMALIENVQREDLSPIEEAAAVQRLINEFSMTHEQAADA
;
A
#
# COMPACT_ATOMS: atom_id res chain seq x y z
N ARG A 1 4.11 3.58 -31.56
CA ARG A 1 3.20 4.27 -30.61
C ARG A 1 2.89 3.30 -29.49
N SER A 2 3.64 3.38 -28.40
CA SER A 2 3.48 2.48 -27.25
C SER A 2 3.79 3.29 -26.00
N GLN A 3 2.90 4.24 -25.68
CA GLN A 3 2.86 4.81 -24.36
C GLN A 3 2.36 3.70 -23.43
N GLY A 4 3.28 2.87 -22.95
CA GLY A 4 2.99 2.07 -21.76
C GLY A 4 2.52 3.06 -20.70
N LEU A 5 1.30 2.87 -20.21
CA LEU A 5 0.72 3.70 -19.15
C LEU A 5 1.73 3.71 -18.00
N LEU A 6 2.50 4.79 -17.90
CA LEU A 6 3.46 5.00 -16.82
C LEU A 6 2.64 5.10 -15.55
N GLN A 7 2.60 4.00 -14.81
CA GLN A 7 1.89 3.96 -13.55
C GLN A 7 2.63 4.92 -12.60
N PRO A 8 1.95 5.95 -12.05
CA PRO A 8 2.60 6.95 -11.20
C PRO A 8 3.09 6.34 -9.88
N LEU A 9 4.02 7.02 -9.19
CA LEU A 9 4.34 6.70 -7.80
C LEU A 9 3.17 7.12 -6.91
N VAL A 10 2.93 6.41 -5.82
CA VAL A 10 1.91 6.82 -4.83
C VAL A 10 2.64 7.41 -3.64
N VAL A 11 2.29 8.64 -3.27
CA VAL A 11 2.88 9.34 -2.13
C VAL A 11 1.79 9.88 -1.20
N ARG A 12 2.10 10.00 0.09
CA ARG A 12 1.25 10.69 1.08
C ARG A 12 1.94 11.96 1.59
N PRO A 13 1.19 13.04 1.87
CA PRO A 13 1.77 14.23 2.50
C PRO A 13 2.20 13.93 3.95
N ILE A 14 3.31 14.51 4.36
CA ILE A 14 3.80 14.50 5.75
C ILE A 14 4.14 15.95 6.17
N ASP A 15 4.38 16.20 7.47
CA ASP A 15 4.69 17.54 8.01
C ASP A 15 5.72 18.32 7.18
N ARG A 16 6.70 17.61 6.60
CA ARG A 16 7.65 18.16 5.64
C ARG A 16 7.87 17.24 4.46
N GLY A 17 7.05 17.43 3.43
CA GLY A 17 7.24 16.80 2.13
C GLY A 17 6.29 15.63 1.89
N TYR A 18 6.83 14.56 1.31
CA TYR A 18 6.05 13.40 0.90
C TYR A 18 6.76 12.11 1.25
N GLU A 19 6.00 11.13 1.70
CA GLU A 19 6.48 9.77 1.90
C GLU A 19 5.99 8.87 0.76
N LEU A 20 6.87 7.99 0.27
CA LEU A 20 6.54 7.03 -0.78
C LEU A 20 5.75 5.87 -0.18
N VAL A 21 4.49 5.72 -0.60
CA VAL A 21 3.58 4.64 -0.18
C VAL A 21 3.73 3.44 -1.11
N ALA A 22 3.86 3.67 -2.42
CA ALA A 22 4.04 2.60 -3.39
C ALA A 22 4.86 3.03 -4.61
N GLY A 23 5.66 2.09 -5.14
CA GLY A 23 6.46 2.29 -6.35
C GLY A 23 7.97 2.36 -6.14
N GLU A 24 8.51 1.85 -5.03
CA GLU A 24 9.94 1.85 -4.68
C GLU A 24 10.88 1.49 -5.85
N ARG A 25 10.58 0.40 -6.59
CA ARG A 25 11.39 -0.01 -7.75
C ARG A 25 11.44 1.04 -8.86
N ARG A 26 10.33 1.73 -9.11
CA ARG A 26 10.23 2.80 -10.12
C ARG A 26 10.92 4.07 -9.63
N TRP A 27 10.82 4.38 -8.33
CA TRP A 27 11.53 5.50 -7.72
C TRP A 27 13.06 5.32 -7.83
N ARG A 28 13.58 4.13 -7.50
CA ARG A 28 15.01 3.82 -7.71
C ARG A 28 15.42 3.87 -9.17
N ALA A 29 14.60 3.35 -10.08
CA ALA A 29 14.88 3.44 -11.51
C ALA A 29 14.96 4.91 -11.98
N ALA A 30 14.07 5.77 -11.49
CA ALA A 30 14.10 7.19 -11.78
C ALA A 30 15.33 7.90 -11.20
N GLN A 31 15.78 7.52 -10.00
CA GLN A 31 17.03 8.01 -9.42
C GLN A 31 18.24 7.59 -10.26
N LEU A 32 18.32 6.32 -10.66
CA LEU A 32 19.40 5.81 -11.52
C LEU A 32 19.39 6.47 -12.90
N ALA A 33 18.22 6.84 -13.41
CA ALA A 33 18.06 7.57 -14.66
C ALA A 33 18.34 9.08 -14.54
N GLY A 34 18.62 9.59 -13.33
CA GLY A 34 18.89 11.01 -13.09
C GLY A 34 17.69 11.92 -13.35
N LEU A 35 16.47 11.43 -13.16
CA LEU A 35 15.26 12.23 -13.37
C LEU A 35 15.05 13.20 -12.20
N ASP A 36 15.05 14.50 -12.50
CA ASP A 36 14.78 15.56 -11.50
C ASP A 36 13.32 15.54 -11.01
N LYS A 37 12.40 15.01 -11.83
CA LYS A 37 10.96 14.97 -11.54
C LYS A 37 10.35 13.65 -12.01
N VAL A 38 9.39 13.16 -11.25
CA VAL A 38 8.64 11.93 -11.55
C VAL A 38 7.14 12.16 -11.36
N PRO A 39 6.28 11.51 -12.16
CA PRO A 39 4.84 11.58 -11.96
C PRO A 39 4.45 10.85 -10.68
N VAL A 40 3.73 11.56 -9.80
CA VAL A 40 3.20 11.02 -8.54
C VAL A 40 1.71 11.28 -8.44
N ILE A 41 0.99 10.36 -7.80
CA ILE A 41 -0.36 10.56 -7.30
C ILE A 41 -0.23 10.79 -5.79
N VAL A 42 -0.63 11.97 -5.34
CA VAL A 42 -0.77 12.27 -3.92
C VAL A 42 -2.10 11.67 -3.47
N ARG A 43 -2.06 10.76 -2.49
CA ARG A 43 -3.26 10.29 -1.80
C ARG A 43 -3.18 10.71 -0.35
N GLU A 44 -4.17 11.47 0.11
CA GLU A 44 -4.52 11.54 1.52
C GLU A 44 -5.17 10.21 1.86
N VAL A 45 -4.34 9.19 2.04
CA VAL A 45 -4.83 7.97 2.67
C VAL A 45 -4.81 8.28 4.16
N PRO A 46 -5.95 8.29 4.87
CA PRO A 46 -5.90 8.21 6.31
C PRO A 46 -5.07 6.96 6.63
N ASP A 47 -4.09 7.07 7.52
CA ASP A 47 -3.10 6.02 7.81
C ASP A 47 -3.74 4.65 7.98
N GLU A 48 -4.95 4.61 8.53
CA GLU A 48 -5.77 3.42 8.67
C GLU A 48 -6.15 2.76 7.33
N ALA A 49 -6.62 3.49 6.32
CA ALA A 49 -7.08 2.89 5.07
C ALA A 49 -5.93 2.30 4.20
N ALA A 50 -4.72 2.89 4.28
CA ALA A 50 -3.54 2.34 3.61
C ALA A 50 -3.07 1.06 4.31
N LEU A 51 -3.06 1.10 5.65
CA LEU A 51 -2.66 -0.02 6.49
C LEU A 51 -3.66 -1.18 6.34
N VAL A 52 -4.97 -0.90 6.29
CA VAL A 52 -6.03 -1.87 5.97
C VAL A 52 -5.78 -2.53 4.62
N MET A 53 -5.60 -1.75 3.55
CA MET A 53 -5.40 -2.32 2.20
C MET A 53 -4.12 -3.16 2.11
N ALA A 54 -3.03 -2.73 2.73
CA ALA A 54 -1.79 -3.49 2.77
C ALA A 54 -1.93 -4.78 3.60
N LEU A 55 -2.70 -4.75 4.69
CA LEU A 55 -2.94 -5.91 5.53
C LEU A 55 -3.87 -6.92 4.82
N ILE A 56 -4.94 -6.44 4.17
CA ILE A 56 -5.85 -7.26 3.35
C ILE A 56 -5.09 -7.93 2.21
N GLU A 57 -4.26 -7.20 1.46
CA GLU A 57 -3.45 -7.78 0.38
C GLU A 57 -2.48 -8.86 0.89
N ASN A 58 -1.95 -8.67 2.10
CA ASN A 58 -1.07 -9.66 2.71
C ASN A 58 -1.84 -10.89 3.22
N VAL A 59 -3.08 -10.73 3.72
CA VAL A 59 -4.01 -11.82 4.11
C VAL A 59 -4.45 -12.66 2.92
N GLN A 60 -4.64 -12.05 1.75
CA GLN A 60 -5.06 -12.76 0.53
C GLN A 60 -3.93 -13.56 -0.15
N ARG A 61 -2.74 -13.67 0.46
CA ARG A 61 -1.64 -14.46 -0.12
C ARG A 61 -1.85 -15.95 0.11
N GLU A 62 -1.81 -16.72 -0.97
CA GLU A 62 -2.04 -18.17 -0.98
C GLU A 62 -1.00 -19.02 -0.20
N ASP A 63 0.08 -18.40 0.28
CA ASP A 63 1.18 -19.07 1.02
C ASP A 63 1.11 -18.88 2.55
N LEU A 64 0.06 -18.28 3.10
CA LEU A 64 -0.06 -18.09 4.55
C LEU A 64 -0.32 -19.40 5.29
N SER A 65 0.38 -19.61 6.41
CA SER A 65 0.01 -20.67 7.34
C SER A 65 -1.23 -20.27 8.16
N PRO A 66 -2.00 -21.24 8.67
CA PRO A 66 -3.24 -20.96 9.43
C PRO A 66 -3.05 -20.04 10.65
N ILE A 67 -1.85 -20.00 11.24
CA ILE A 67 -1.53 -19.12 12.36
C ILE A 67 -1.30 -17.67 11.87
N GLU A 68 -0.67 -17.49 10.72
CA GLU A 68 -0.39 -16.17 10.16
C GLU A 68 -1.66 -15.50 9.64
N GLU A 69 -2.54 -16.28 9.02
CA GLU A 69 -3.88 -15.84 8.59
C GLU A 69 -4.71 -15.37 9.81
N ALA A 70 -4.78 -16.17 10.88
CA ALA A 70 -5.48 -15.80 12.10
C ALA A 70 -4.91 -14.53 12.76
N ALA A 71 -3.58 -14.39 12.78
CA ALA A 71 -2.93 -13.20 13.33
C ALA A 71 -3.24 -11.94 12.50
N ALA A 72 -3.32 -12.07 11.17
CA ALA A 72 -3.60 -10.96 10.29
C ALA A 72 -5.09 -10.53 10.33
N VAL A 73 -6.02 -11.49 10.40
CA VAL A 73 -7.46 -11.23 10.66
C VAL A 73 -7.66 -10.56 12.02
N GLN A 74 -6.94 -11.02 13.06
CA GLN A 74 -7.03 -10.43 14.39
C GLN A 74 -6.54 -8.97 14.42
N ARG A 75 -5.51 -8.65 13.63
CA ARG A 75 -5.04 -7.27 13.44
C ARG A 75 -6.06 -6.42 12.70
N LEU A 76 -6.74 -6.97 11.69
CA LEU A 76 -7.83 -6.26 10.99
C LEU A 76 -8.94 -5.81 11.97
N ILE A 77 -9.34 -6.72 12.87
CA ILE A 77 -10.37 -6.46 13.88
C ILE A 77 -9.90 -5.44 14.93
N ASN A 78 -8.69 -5.60 15.46
CA ASN A 78 -8.21 -4.79 16.59
C ASN A 78 -7.70 -3.41 16.18
N GLU A 79 -7.00 -3.32 15.05
CA GLU A 79 -6.38 -2.07 14.59
C GLU A 79 -7.37 -1.19 13.81
N PHE A 80 -8.44 -1.76 13.26
CA PHE A 80 -9.41 -1.03 12.44
C PHE A 80 -10.87 -1.18 12.88
N SER A 81 -11.11 -1.77 14.06
CA SER A 81 -12.46 -1.97 14.62
C SER A 81 -13.44 -2.67 13.65
N MET A 82 -12.92 -3.50 12.75
CA MET A 82 -13.74 -4.26 11.80
C MET A 82 -14.49 -5.37 12.53
N THR A 83 -15.71 -5.68 12.09
CA THR A 83 -16.40 -6.88 12.57
C THR A 83 -15.73 -8.13 12.01
N HIS A 84 -15.98 -9.28 12.66
CA HIS A 84 -15.46 -10.56 12.16
C HIS A 84 -15.97 -10.87 10.74
N GLU A 85 -17.20 -10.46 10.42
CA GLU A 85 -17.79 -10.60 9.09
C GLU A 85 -17.04 -9.72 8.07
N GLN A 86 -16.81 -8.45 8.38
CA GLN A 86 -16.07 -7.53 7.51
C GLN A 86 -14.61 -7.95 7.29
N ALA A 87 -13.98 -8.56 8.29
CA ALA A 87 -12.60 -9.06 8.17
C ALA A 87 -12.51 -10.39 7.42
N ALA A 88 -13.62 -11.16 7.33
CA ALA A 88 -13.68 -12.41 6.58
C ALA A 88 -14.01 -12.19 5.10
N ASP A 89 -14.78 -11.14 4.78
CA ASP A 89 -15.14 -10.75 3.41
C ASP A 89 -14.07 -9.88 2.72
N ALA A 90 -13.05 -9.45 3.47
CA ALA A 90 -11.96 -8.60 3.02
C ALA A 90 -10.83 -9.40 2.38
#